data_AF-A0A3E1NCT2-F1
#
_entry.id   AF-A0A3E1NCT2-F1
#
_cell.length_a   1.000
_cell.length_b   1.000
_cell.length_c   1.000
_cell.angle_alpha   90.00
_cell.angle_beta   90.00
_cell.angle_gamma   90.00
#
_symmetry.space_group_name_H-M   'P 1'
#
loop_
_entity.id
_entity.type
_entity.pdbx_description
1 polymer ?
#
loop_
_entity_poly.entity_id
_entity_poly.type
_entity_poly.pdbx_seq_one_letter_code
_entity_poly.pdbx_strand_id
1 'polypeptide(L)'
;MFITDAIRAFGGFLDYSWGTLNPVIANKQYTSNENTLAEWLQLNWELLVVQPSLPAGNVLPVYGNGLLVCEDGSRITAPAVVPDYIIYAVPAEEVRDVLHHTKAGKGAFRFSRLVGFENGSYSNKPPFAYVLTHDETGSMERVWPLAQVQFVLQRV
;
A
#
# COMPACT_ATOMS: atom_id res chain seq x y z
N MET A 1 8.98 14.78 -4.99
CA MET A 1 9.48 13.39 -4.89
C MET A 1 8.51 12.53 -5.68
N PHE A 2 8.97 11.72 -6.62
CA PHE A 2 8.06 10.87 -7.41
C PHE A 2 7.44 9.84 -6.46
N ILE A 3 6.12 9.68 -6.48
CA ILE A 3 5.35 8.78 -5.59
C ILE A 3 5.94 7.35 -5.53
N THR A 4 6.56 6.90 -6.61
CA THR A 4 7.31 5.64 -6.66
C THR A 4 8.39 5.53 -5.59
N ASP A 5 9.22 6.56 -5.43
CA ASP A 5 10.34 6.53 -4.48
C ASP A 5 9.82 6.53 -3.05
N ALA A 6 8.76 7.29 -2.78
CA ALA A 6 8.09 7.32 -1.49
C ALA A 6 7.53 5.94 -1.10
N ILE A 7 6.84 5.26 -2.03
CA ILE A 7 6.29 3.93 -1.80
C ILE A 7 7.40 2.89 -1.61
N ARG A 8 8.49 2.96 -2.37
CA ARG A 8 9.64 2.05 -2.20
C ARG A 8 10.35 2.26 -0.87
N ALA A 9 10.56 3.52 -0.47
CA ALA A 9 11.11 3.87 0.83
C ALA A 9 10.21 3.36 1.96
N PHE A 10 8.89 3.49 1.80
CA PHE A 10 7.92 2.95 2.73
C PHE A 10 8.02 1.42 2.84
N GLY A 11 8.16 0.69 1.72
CA GLY A 11 8.41 -0.77 1.75
C GLY A 11 9.66 -1.15 2.53
N GLY A 12 10.78 -0.44 2.30
CA GLY A 12 12.01 -0.64 3.07
C GLY A 12 11.85 -0.33 4.56
N PHE A 13 11.09 0.71 4.90
CA PHE A 13 10.73 1.03 6.28
C PHE A 13 9.91 -0.09 6.94
N LEU A 14 8.94 -0.66 6.23
CA LEU A 14 8.14 -1.78 6.74
C LEU A 14 9.02 -2.99 7.03
N ASP A 15 9.89 -3.37 6.09
CA ASP A 15 10.83 -4.48 6.27
C ASP A 15 11.74 -4.30 7.48
N TYR A 16 12.33 -3.10 7.61
CA TYR A 16 13.23 -2.78 8.71
C TYR A 16 12.52 -2.76 10.08
N SER A 17 11.31 -2.22 10.12
CA SER A 17 10.59 -2.00 11.38
C SER A 17 9.83 -3.23 11.86
N TRP A 18 9.54 -4.19 10.97
CA TRP A 18 8.64 -5.30 11.27
C TRP A 18 9.06 -6.14 12.48
N GLY A 19 10.36 -6.45 12.58
CA GLY A 19 10.90 -7.24 13.70
C GLY A 19 10.73 -6.56 15.06
N THR A 20 10.70 -5.22 15.08
CA THR A 20 10.47 -4.43 16.29
C THR A 20 8.98 -4.25 16.57
N LEU A 21 8.17 -4.06 15.54
CA LEU A 21 6.73 -3.87 15.66
C LEU A 21 6.02 -5.13 16.12
N ASN A 22 6.32 -6.29 15.53
CA ASN A 22 5.56 -7.51 15.71
C ASN A 22 5.44 -7.96 17.19
N PRO A 23 6.49 -7.88 18.03
CA PRO A 23 6.37 -8.15 19.47
C PRO A 23 5.53 -7.11 20.22
N VAL A 24 5.59 -5.84 19.82
CA VAL A 24 4.87 -4.73 20.48
C VAL A 24 3.36 -4.82 20.25
N ILE A 25 2.96 -5.29 19.07
CA ILE A 25 1.55 -5.46 18.72
C ILE A 25 0.98 -6.78 19.23
N ALA A 26 1.80 -7.74 19.66
CA ALA A 26 1.34 -9.02 20.14
C ALA A 26 0.69 -8.93 21.53
N ASN A 27 -0.41 -9.67 21.72
CA ASN A 27 -1.03 -9.93 23.02
C ASN A 27 -1.49 -8.69 23.81
N LYS A 28 -1.96 -7.65 23.12
CA LYS A 28 -2.56 -6.49 23.79
C LYS A 28 -3.94 -6.83 24.38
N GLN A 29 -4.21 -6.33 25.58
CA GLN A 29 -5.48 -6.57 26.29
C GLN A 29 -6.56 -5.53 25.99
N TYR A 30 -6.18 -4.36 25.46
CA TYR A 30 -7.04 -3.19 25.31
C TYR A 30 -7.33 -2.81 23.84
N THR A 31 -6.77 -3.56 22.89
CA THR A 31 -7.00 -3.40 21.44
C THR A 31 -6.60 -4.70 20.73
N SER A 32 -7.04 -4.88 19.49
CA SER A 32 -6.60 -6.00 18.66
C SER A 32 -5.23 -5.72 18.02
N ASN A 33 -4.54 -6.80 17.65
CA ASN A 33 -3.28 -6.71 16.92
C ASN A 33 -3.51 -6.04 15.55
N GLU A 34 -4.65 -6.35 14.91
CA GLU A 34 -5.05 -5.82 13.61
C GLU A 34 -5.30 -4.32 13.66
N ASN A 35 -6.03 -3.81 14.66
CA ASN A 35 -6.31 -2.38 14.79
C ASN A 35 -5.02 -1.61 15.06
N THR A 36 -4.17 -2.12 15.96
CA THR A 36 -2.87 -1.49 16.24
C THR A 36 -2.00 -1.42 14.99
N LEU A 37 -1.96 -2.52 14.21
CA LEU A 37 -1.19 -2.58 12.98
C LEU A 37 -1.74 -1.60 11.94
N ALA A 38 -3.06 -1.52 11.78
CA ALA A 38 -3.72 -0.61 10.84
C ALA A 38 -3.41 0.86 11.17
N GLU A 39 -3.52 1.27 12.43
CA GLU A 39 -3.19 2.63 12.88
C GLU A 39 -1.71 2.95 12.65
N TRP A 40 -0.81 2.01 13.00
CA TRP A 40 0.61 2.19 12.78
C TRP A 40 0.96 2.32 11.29
N LEU A 41 0.38 1.47 10.45
CA LEU A 41 0.56 1.53 9.00
C LEU A 41 0.02 2.86 8.45
N GLN A 42 -1.16 3.29 8.88
CA GLN A 42 -1.78 4.52 8.42
C GLN A 42 -0.96 5.76 8.80
N LEU A 43 -0.48 5.84 10.04
CA LEU A 43 0.34 6.96 10.50
C LEU A 43 1.60 7.10 9.64
N ASN A 44 2.30 5.98 9.47
CA ASN A 44 3.56 5.98 8.73
C ASN A 44 3.34 6.20 7.23
N TRP A 45 2.22 5.73 6.67
CA TRP A 45 1.83 6.03 5.29
C TRP A 45 1.59 7.53 5.08
N GLU A 46 0.85 8.18 5.99
CA GLU A 46 0.62 9.62 5.93
C GLU A 46 1.94 10.40 5.99
N LEU A 47 2.84 10.03 6.91
CA LEU A 47 4.12 10.71 7.10
C LEU A 47 5.14 10.47 5.98
N LEU A 48 5.30 9.22 5.54
CA LEU A 48 6.38 8.81 4.65
C LEU A 48 5.98 8.82 3.18
N VAL A 49 4.69 8.77 2.87
CA VAL A 49 4.20 8.72 1.48
C VAL A 49 3.34 9.92 1.14
N VAL A 50 2.30 10.24 1.91
CA VAL A 50 1.35 11.29 1.56
C VAL A 50 2.01 12.68 1.60
N GLN A 51 2.51 13.08 2.77
CA GLN A 51 3.09 14.42 2.98
C GLN A 51 4.22 14.77 2.00
N PRO A 52 5.19 13.88 1.69
CA PRO A 52 6.26 14.23 0.75
C PRO A 52 5.86 14.12 -0.73
N SER A 53 4.72 13.50 -1.06
CA SER A 53 4.31 13.26 -2.45
C SER A 53 3.23 14.22 -2.96
N LEU A 54 2.49 14.89 -2.06
CA LEU A 54 1.37 15.75 -2.41
C LEU A 54 1.55 17.19 -1.91
N PRO A 55 0.92 18.18 -2.58
CA PRO A 55 0.76 19.52 -2.03
C PRO A 55 0.02 19.49 -0.69
N ALA A 56 0.33 20.46 0.18
CA ALA A 56 -0.32 20.60 1.49
C ALA A 56 -1.85 20.64 1.35
N GLY A 57 -2.54 19.88 2.21
CA GLY A 57 -4.00 19.78 2.23
C GLY A 57 -4.57 18.66 1.36
N ASN A 58 -3.81 18.11 0.41
CA ASN A 58 -4.26 16.97 -0.40
C ASN A 58 -3.92 15.65 0.27
N VAL A 59 -4.76 14.62 0.07
CA VAL A 59 -4.56 13.31 0.70
C VAL A 59 -4.77 12.12 -0.26
N LEU A 60 -4.07 11.00 0.01
CA LEU A 60 -4.23 9.69 -0.67
C LEU A 60 -5.22 8.80 0.08
N PRO A 61 -5.74 7.70 -0.49
CA PRO A 61 -6.65 6.80 0.23
C PRO A 61 -5.96 6.16 1.45
N VAL A 62 -6.75 5.63 2.38
CA VAL A 62 -6.28 5.07 3.67
C VAL A 62 -5.57 3.75 3.44
N TYR A 63 -4.31 3.62 3.87
CA TYR A 63 -3.52 2.40 3.71
C TYR A 63 -3.83 1.35 4.79
N GLY A 64 -4.12 1.78 6.03
CA GLY A 64 -4.18 0.91 7.22
C GLY A 64 -5.09 -0.31 7.11
N ASN A 65 -6.23 -0.19 6.42
CA ASN A 65 -7.19 -1.27 6.20
C ASN A 65 -7.17 -1.83 4.76
N GLY A 66 -6.10 -1.56 4.00
CA GLY A 66 -6.13 -1.62 2.53
C GLY A 66 -6.82 -0.39 1.98
N LEU A 67 -6.44 0.06 0.79
CA LEU A 67 -6.89 1.32 0.19
C LEU A 67 -8.41 1.40 -0.02
N LEU A 68 -9.13 1.62 1.07
CA LEU A 68 -10.55 1.89 1.13
C LEU A 68 -10.76 3.37 0.87
N VAL A 69 -11.67 3.67 -0.06
CA VAL A 69 -12.20 5.02 -0.23
C VAL A 69 -13.16 5.25 0.94
N CYS A 70 -12.58 5.68 2.06
CA CYS A 70 -13.22 6.20 3.28
C CYS A 70 -14.23 5.27 4.00
N GLU A 71 -13.85 4.85 5.20
CA GLU A 71 -14.75 4.95 6.36
C GLU A 71 -14.25 6.12 7.22
N ASP A 72 -15.15 7.04 7.60
CA ASP A 72 -14.85 8.20 8.45
C ASP A 72 -13.99 7.81 9.67
N GLY A 73 -13.01 8.65 10.02
CA GLY A 73 -12.18 8.45 11.22
C GLY A 73 -10.94 7.57 11.04
N SER A 74 -10.73 6.99 9.85
CA SER A 74 -9.60 6.09 9.61
C SER A 74 -8.25 6.80 9.36
N ARG A 75 -8.27 8.12 9.13
CA ARG A 75 -7.06 8.94 9.00
C ARG A 75 -6.65 9.50 10.35
N ILE A 76 -5.35 9.62 10.60
CA ILE A 76 -4.85 10.11 11.89
C ILE A 76 -4.69 11.63 11.86
N THR A 77 -4.12 12.17 10.79
CA THR A 77 -3.84 13.62 10.69
C THR A 77 -5.03 14.44 10.22
N ALA A 78 -5.98 13.83 9.51
CA ALA A 78 -7.14 14.51 8.93
C ALA A 78 -8.37 13.58 8.85
N PRO A 79 -9.00 13.22 9.99
CA PRO A 79 -9.99 12.13 10.09
C PRO A 79 -11.19 12.18 9.14
N ALA A 80 -11.61 13.38 8.72
CA ALA A 80 -12.83 13.61 7.92
C ALA A 80 -12.53 13.97 6.44
N VAL A 81 -11.29 13.90 5.99
CA VAL A 81 -10.92 14.33 4.63
C VAL A 81 -11.01 13.16 3.64
N VAL A 82 -11.68 13.37 2.51
CA VAL A 82 -11.77 12.42 1.39
C VAL A 82 -10.52 12.50 0.49
N PRO A 83 -10.10 11.40 -0.16
CA PRO A 83 -8.91 11.41 -1.02
C PRO A 83 -9.09 12.24 -2.30
N ASP A 84 -8.10 13.10 -2.58
CA ASP A 84 -8.02 13.88 -3.83
C ASP A 84 -7.37 13.11 -4.97
N TYR A 85 -6.62 12.05 -4.65
CA TYR A 85 -5.87 11.26 -5.61
C TYR A 85 -6.04 9.76 -5.36
N ILE A 86 -5.93 8.99 -6.43
CA ILE A 86 -5.76 7.53 -6.43
C ILE A 86 -4.38 7.21 -6.98
N ILE A 87 -3.78 6.12 -6.48
CA ILE A 87 -2.51 5.60 -6.94
C ILE A 87 -2.77 4.46 -7.92
N TYR A 88 -2.14 4.54 -9.08
CA TYR A 88 -2.07 3.44 -10.03
C TYR A 88 -0.65 2.91 -10.11
N ALA A 89 -0.53 1.59 -10.12
CA ALA A 89 0.68 0.84 -10.39
C ALA A 89 0.77 0.54 -11.88
N VAL A 90 1.87 0.95 -12.51
CA VAL A 90 2.20 0.70 -13.90
C VAL A 90 3.36 -0.31 -13.91
N PRO A 91 3.07 -1.61 -14.02
CA PRO A 91 4.08 -2.65 -14.18
C PRO A 91 4.84 -2.49 -15.51
N ALA A 92 6.12 -2.90 -15.53
CA ALA A 92 6.86 -3.02 -16.78
C ALA A 92 6.18 -4.03 -17.73
N GLU A 93 6.21 -3.78 -19.04
CA GLU A 93 5.40 -4.53 -20.03
C GLU A 93 5.61 -6.05 -19.98
N GLU A 94 6.84 -6.48 -19.72
CA GLU A 94 7.24 -7.90 -19.67
C GLU A 94 7.20 -8.51 -18.26
N VAL A 95 6.80 -7.75 -17.22
CA VAL A 95 6.71 -8.32 -15.88
C VAL A 95 5.54 -9.29 -15.78
N ARG A 96 5.73 -10.32 -14.97
CA ARG A 96 4.72 -11.36 -14.72
C ARG A 96 3.97 -11.08 -13.43
N ASP A 97 2.65 -11.19 -13.49
CA ASP A 97 1.79 -11.32 -12.32
C ASP A 97 2.16 -12.62 -11.62
N VAL A 98 2.70 -12.54 -10.41
CA VAL A 98 3.17 -13.73 -9.69
C VAL A 98 2.02 -14.54 -9.12
N LEU A 99 0.83 -13.95 -8.99
CA LEU A 99 -0.36 -14.63 -8.49
C LEU A 99 -1.03 -15.47 -9.59
N HIS A 100 -1.26 -14.88 -10.76
CA HIS A 100 -1.94 -15.56 -11.88
C HIS A 100 -1.02 -16.08 -12.97
N HIS A 101 0.28 -15.85 -12.84
CA HIS A 101 1.28 -16.31 -13.80
C HIS A 101 1.11 -15.76 -15.23
N THR A 102 0.42 -14.62 -15.38
CA THR A 102 0.17 -13.93 -16.66
C THR A 102 1.13 -12.74 -16.86
N LYS A 103 1.41 -12.35 -18.10
CA LYS A 103 2.17 -11.10 -18.38
C LYS A 103 1.28 -9.89 -18.13
N ALA A 104 1.89 -8.78 -17.69
CA ALA A 104 1.17 -7.53 -17.46
C ALA A 104 0.60 -6.95 -18.76
N GLY A 105 1.41 -6.92 -19.84
CA GLY A 105 1.09 -6.14 -21.02
C GLY A 105 1.11 -4.64 -20.73
N LYS A 106 0.37 -3.86 -21.54
CA LYS A 106 0.19 -2.42 -21.30
C LYS A 106 -1.03 -2.19 -20.41
N GLY A 107 -0.84 -1.54 -19.27
CA GLY A 107 -1.93 -1.20 -18.37
C GLY A 107 -1.49 -0.52 -17.10
N ALA A 108 -2.46 0.07 -16.41
CA ALA A 108 -2.32 0.62 -15.07
C ALA A 108 -3.34 -0.07 -14.16
N PHE A 109 -2.92 -0.44 -12.96
CA PHE A 109 -3.73 -1.20 -12.00
C PHE A 109 -3.88 -0.38 -10.74
N ARG A 110 -5.07 -0.38 -10.14
CA ARG A 110 -5.30 0.37 -8.91
C ARG A 110 -4.44 -0.23 -7.80
N PHE A 111 -3.57 0.58 -7.22
CA PHE A 111 -2.71 0.15 -6.10
C PHE A 111 -3.58 -0.17 -4.89
N SER A 112 -3.25 -1.26 -4.18
CA SER A 112 -3.94 -1.69 -2.96
C SER A 112 -3.04 -1.62 -1.74
N ARG A 113 -1.89 -2.31 -1.78
CA ARG A 113 -0.89 -2.32 -0.69
C ARG A 113 0.41 -2.99 -1.11
N LEU A 114 1.45 -2.82 -0.30
CA LEU A 114 2.66 -3.65 -0.36
C LEU A 114 2.44 -4.95 0.40
N VAL A 115 2.98 -6.05 -0.13
CA VAL A 115 2.81 -7.41 0.42
C VAL A 115 4.10 -8.20 0.32
N GLY A 116 4.25 -9.19 1.20
CA GLY A 116 5.15 -10.32 0.97
C GLY A 116 4.47 -11.38 0.12
N PHE A 117 5.26 -12.23 -0.54
CA PHE A 117 4.76 -13.31 -1.37
C PHE A 117 5.58 -14.58 -1.14
N GLU A 118 4.90 -15.66 -0.74
CA GLU A 118 5.52 -16.95 -0.47
C GLU A 118 4.52 -18.07 -0.78
N ASN A 119 5.02 -19.19 -1.31
CA ASN A 119 4.24 -20.40 -1.58
C ASN A 119 2.95 -20.16 -2.39
N GLY A 120 3.00 -19.24 -3.36
CA GLY A 120 1.87 -18.92 -4.24
C GLY A 120 0.80 -18.02 -3.62
N SER A 121 1.05 -17.44 -2.45
CA SER A 121 0.12 -16.58 -1.74
C SER A 121 0.80 -15.29 -1.27
N TYR A 122 0.05 -14.19 -1.21
CA TYR A 122 0.54 -12.95 -0.62
C TYR A 122 0.17 -12.86 0.87
N SER A 123 0.94 -12.10 1.64
CA SER A 123 0.66 -11.84 3.05
C SER A 123 1.05 -10.42 3.48
N ASN A 124 0.47 -9.95 4.58
CA ASN A 124 0.85 -8.69 5.22
C ASN A 124 2.07 -8.89 6.14
N LYS A 125 3.14 -9.50 5.63
CA LYS A 125 4.40 -9.76 6.35
C LYS A 125 5.58 -9.52 5.40
N PRO A 126 6.76 -9.17 5.94
CA PRO A 126 7.96 -9.00 5.14
C PRO A 126 8.40 -10.34 4.52
N PRO A 127 9.19 -10.30 3.43
CA PRO A 127 9.70 -9.10 2.77
C PRO A 127 8.61 -8.41 1.92
N PHE A 128 8.41 -7.09 2.09
CA PHE A 128 7.45 -6.28 1.34
C PHE A 128 7.95 -5.95 -0.08
N ALA A 129 8.38 -6.98 -0.81
CA ALA A 129 8.98 -6.91 -2.13
C ALA A 129 7.97 -6.93 -3.28
N TYR A 130 6.67 -7.00 -2.97
CA TYR A 130 5.60 -7.11 -3.95
C TYR A 130 4.49 -6.09 -3.72
N VAL A 131 3.72 -5.85 -4.77
CA VAL A 131 2.62 -4.88 -4.82
C VAL A 131 1.34 -5.62 -5.16
N LEU A 132 0.35 -5.54 -4.27
CA LEU A 132 -1.01 -5.97 -4.56
C LEU A 132 -1.77 -4.84 -5.25
N THR A 133 -2.46 -5.19 -6.34
CA THR A 133 -3.24 -4.27 -7.16
C THR A 133 -4.56 -4.90 -7.57
N HIS A 134 -5.50 -4.08 -8.04
CA HIS A 134 -6.74 -4.53 -8.66
C HIS A 134 -6.85 -3.99 -10.09
N ASP A 135 -7.56 -4.71 -10.97
CA ASP A 135 -8.04 -4.14 -12.22
C ASP A 135 -9.02 -2.96 -11.98
N GLU A 136 -9.35 -2.21 -13.02
CA GLU A 136 -10.24 -1.03 -12.90
C GLU A 136 -11.63 -1.40 -12.34
N THR A 137 -12.11 -2.60 -12.62
CA THR A 137 -13.39 -3.13 -12.13
C THR A 137 -13.31 -3.63 -10.69
N GLY A 138 -12.12 -3.74 -10.09
CA GLY A 138 -11.92 -4.29 -8.75
C GLY A 138 -12.11 -5.81 -8.65
N SER A 139 -12.35 -6.49 -9.77
CA SER A 139 -12.71 -7.90 -9.84
C SER A 139 -11.53 -8.84 -9.76
N MET A 140 -10.33 -8.39 -10.16
CA MET A 140 -9.15 -9.25 -10.25
C MET A 140 -7.98 -8.65 -9.48
N GLU A 141 -7.52 -9.39 -8.49
CA GLU A 141 -6.27 -9.10 -7.79
C GLU A 141 -5.07 -9.46 -8.66
N ARG A 142 -3.99 -8.69 -8.56
CA ARG A 142 -2.73 -8.99 -9.24
C ARG A 142 -1.55 -8.62 -8.36
N VAL A 143 -0.49 -9.42 -8.41
CA VAL A 143 0.70 -9.21 -7.59
C VAL A 143 1.91 -9.03 -8.48
N TRP A 144 2.61 -7.91 -8.29
CA TRP A 144 3.77 -7.53 -9.09
C TRP A 144 5.01 -7.36 -8.23
N PRO A 145 6.22 -7.69 -8.73
CA PRO A 145 7.47 -7.31 -8.06
C PRO A 145 7.59 -5.79 -7.96
N LEU A 146 7.74 -5.25 -6.74
CA LEU A 146 7.79 -3.81 -6.47
C LEU A 146 8.90 -3.09 -7.26
N ALA A 147 10.04 -3.74 -7.46
CA ALA A 147 11.16 -3.20 -8.22
C ALA A 147 10.83 -2.93 -9.70
N GLN A 148 9.80 -3.60 -10.25
CA GLN A 148 9.39 -3.53 -11.65
C GLN A 148 8.08 -2.75 -11.84
N VAL A 149 7.66 -2.00 -10.83
CA VAL A 149 6.46 -1.17 -10.86
C VAL A 149 6.83 0.30 -10.73
N GLN A 150 6.21 1.13 -11.55
CA GLN A 150 6.15 2.58 -11.38
C GLN A 150 4.78 2.97 -10.81
N PHE A 151 4.72 4.04 -10.03
CA PHE A 151 3.47 4.53 -9.47
C PHE A 151 3.15 5.90 -10.03
N VAL A 152 1.87 6.12 -10.33
CA VAL A 152 1.35 7.38 -10.83
C VAL A 152 0.14 7.81 -10.00
N LEU A 153 -0.04 9.12 -9.90
CA LEU A 153 -1.16 9.74 -9.20
C LEU A 153 -2.20 10.19 -10.22
N GLN A 154 -3.45 9.87 -9.96
CA GLN A 154 -4.59 10.36 -10.73
C GLN A 154 -5.54 11.09 -9.79
N ARG A 155 -5.93 12.31 -10.15
CA ARG A 155 -6.88 13.11 -9.36
C ARG A 155 -8.28 12.50 -9.45
N VAL A 156 -9.02 12.53 -8.34
CA VAL A 156 -10.42 12.12 -8.22
C VAL A 156 -11.34 13.31 -8.46
#